data_AF-A0A2E4ISH3-F1
#
_entry.id   AF-A0A2E4ISH3-F1
#
_cell.length_a   1.000
_cell.length_b   1.000
_cell.length_c   1.000
_cell.angle_alpha   90.00
_cell.angle_beta   90.00
_cell.angle_gamma   90.00
#
_symmetry.space_group_name_H-M   'P 1'
#
loop_
_entity.id
_entity.type
_entity.pdbx_description
1 polymer ?
#
loop_
_entity_poly.entity_id
_entity_poly.type
_entity_poly.pdbx_seq_one_letter_code
_entity_poly.pdbx_strand_id
1 'polypeptide(L)'
;MFYSIIRLSIYKPFITISFVLLISLFCSWKLLQTSLDIFPEFSPKLVVIQTESQGLSAEQVENNVTRPLESYLAAIPNMDYLRSESIAGLSVIT
;
A
#
# COMPACT_ATOMS: atom_id res chain seq x y z
N MET A 1 35.82 15.58 17.90
CA MET A 1 34.36 15.83 18.01
C MET A 1 33.70 14.96 19.08
N PHE A 2 33.84 13.63 19.07
CA PHE A 2 33.19 12.74 20.05
C PHE A 2 33.51 13.06 21.52
N TYR A 3 34.76 13.37 21.84
CA TYR A 3 35.16 13.75 23.20
C TYR A 3 34.46 15.02 23.74
N SER A 4 34.09 15.95 22.85
CA SER A 4 33.37 17.17 23.24
C SER A 4 31.93 16.87 23.65
N ILE A 5 31.28 15.91 22.98
CA ILE A 5 29.92 15.46 23.28
C ILE A 5 29.91 14.74 24.63
N ILE A 6 30.85 13.81 24.85
CA ILE A 6 30.98 13.07 26.11
C ILE A 6 31.24 14.04 27.28
N ARG A 7 32.15 15.02 27.08
CA ARG A 7 32.44 16.02 28.10
C ARG A 7 31.20 16.86 28.45
N LEU A 8 30.42 17.28 27.45
CA LEU A 8 29.19 18.05 27.67
C LEU A 8 28.15 17.22 28.45
N SER A 9 28.00 15.93 28.11
CA SER A 9 27.08 15.01 28.79
C SER A 9 27.43 14.80 30.26
N ILE A 10 28.72 14.71 30.59
CA ILE A 10 29.22 14.53 31.96
C ILE A 10 29.14 15.84 32.76
N TYR A 11 29.49 16.98 32.15
CA TYR A 11 29.58 18.26 32.85
C TYR A 11 28.20 18.89 33.12
N LYS A 12 27.18 18.54 32.32
CA LYS A 12 25.80 19.00 32.50
C LYS A 12 24.83 17.81 32.61
N PRO A 13 24.88 17.05 33.72
CA PRO A 13 24.10 15.83 33.87
C PRO A 13 22.59 16.10 33.88
N PHE A 14 22.14 17.21 34.48
CA PHE A 14 20.72 17.57 34.52
C PHE A 14 20.11 17.80 33.14
N ILE A 15 20.85 18.41 32.22
CA ILE A 15 20.40 18.63 30.84
C ILE A 15 20.31 17.30 30.09
N THR A 16 21.31 16.44 30.26
CA THR A 16 21.31 15.10 29.67
C THR A 16 20.14 14.26 30.16
N ILE A 17 19.89 14.26 31.48
CA ILE A 17 18.77 13.52 32.10
C ILE A 17 17.43 14.05 31.62
N SER A 18 17.24 15.38 31.59
CA SER A 18 16.00 16.00 31.08
C SER A 18 15.73 15.61 29.63
N PHE A 19 16.77 15.59 28.79
CA PHE A 19 16.65 15.20 27.39
C PHE A 19 16.28 13.72 27.22
N VAL A 20 16.91 12.83 27.98
CA VAL A 20 16.57 11.40 28.00
C VAL A 20 15.13 11.19 28.47
N LEU A 21 14.70 11.92 29.50
CA LEU A 21 13.34 11.79 30.06
C LEU A 21 12.28 12.26 29.04
N LEU A 22 12.52 13.39 28.37
CA LEU A 22 11.65 13.88 27.30
C LEU A 22 11.52 12.88 26.15
N ILE A 23 12.65 12.32 25.69
CA ILE A 23 12.65 11.31 24.61
C ILE A 23 11.90 10.06 25.05
N SER A 24 12.13 9.58 26.28
CA SER A 24 11.48 8.38 26.80
C SER A 24 9.96 8.56 26.89
N LEU A 25 9.49 9.73 27.36
CA LEU A 25 8.06 10.06 27.42
C LEU A 25 7.43 10.11 26.02
N PHE A 26 8.11 10.77 25.08
CA PHE A 26 7.65 10.88 23.70
C PHE A 26 7.57 9.51 23.01
N CYS A 27 8.60 8.67 23.20
CA CYS A 27 8.65 7.32 22.66
C CYS A 27 7.53 6.45 23.23
N SER A 28 7.30 6.52 24.55
CA SER A 28 6.23 5.79 25.22
C SER A 28 4.85 6.20 24.70
N TRP A 29 4.64 7.50 24.51
CA TRP A 29 3.37 8.00 23.97
C TRP A 29 3.13 7.55 22.52
N LYS A 30 4.18 7.56 21.68
CA LYS A 30 4.09 7.08 20.29
C LYS A 30 3.87 5.57 20.20
N LEU A 31 4.51 4.79 21.08
CA LEU A 31 4.33 3.35 21.12
C LEU A 31 2.87 2.97 21.41
N LEU A 32 2.22 3.70 22.32
CA LEU A 32 0.80 3.49 22.66
C LEU A 32 -0.17 3.90 21.54
N GLN A 33 0.23 4.81 20.65
CA GLN A 33 -0.60 5.28 19.53
C GLN A 33 -0.39 4.49 18.24
N THR A 34 0.68 3.71 18.15
CA THR A 34 1.02 2.99 16.92
C THR A 34 0.09 1.79 16.77
N SER A 35 -0.62 1.72 15.64
CA SER A 35 -1.42 0.55 15.28
C SER A 35 -0.51 -0.65 15.11
N LEU A 36 -0.75 -1.70 15.90
CA LEU A 36 -0.06 -2.97 15.76
C LEU A 36 -0.64 -3.69 14.55
N ASP A 37 0.09 -3.69 13.44
CA ASP A 37 -0.25 -4.52 12.29
C ASP A 37 0.52 -5.84 12.36
N ILE A 38 -0.21 -6.93 12.58
CA ILE A 38 0.34 -8.29 12.65
C ILE A 38 0.46 -8.94 11.27
N PHE A 39 -0.13 -8.33 10.23
CA PHE A 39 -0.08 -8.83 8.87
C PHE A 39 0.47 -7.72 7.96
N PRO A 40 1.78 -7.71 7.67
CA PRO A 40 2.27 -6.76 6.69
C PRO A 40 1.52 -6.97 5.36
N GLU A 41 1.33 -5.91 4.60
CA GLU A 41 0.64 -5.98 3.31
C GLU A 41 1.42 -6.89 2.35
N PHE A 42 1.00 -8.15 2.23
CA PHE A 42 1.56 -9.13 1.29
C PHE A 42 0.88 -9.08 -0.09
N SER A 43 -0.21 -8.35 -0.22
CA SER A 43 -0.98 -8.29 -1.46
C SER A 43 -0.31 -7.37 -2.48
N PRO A 44 -0.05 -7.85 -3.71
CA PRO A 44 0.35 -6.95 -4.78
C PRO A 44 -0.76 -5.94 -5.05
N LYS A 45 -0.40 -4.78 -5.62
CA LYS A 45 -1.37 -3.77 -6.05
C LYS A 45 -2.19 -4.36 -7.19
N LEU A 46 -3.47 -4.61 -6.94
CA LEU A 46 -4.37 -5.29 -7.86
C LEU A 46 -5.65 -4.47 -8.02
N VAL A 47 -6.11 -4.31 -9.27
CA VAL A 47 -7.30 -3.55 -9.62
C VAL A 47 -8.25 -4.47 -10.36
N VAL A 48 -9.45 -4.69 -9.82
CA VAL A 48 -10.47 -5.52 -10.48
C VAL A 48 -11.53 -4.62 -11.09
N ILE A 49 -11.74 -4.76 -12.40
CA ILE A 49 -12.78 -4.08 -13.16
C ILE A 49 -13.85 -5.11 -13.54
N GLN A 50 -15.06 -4.94 -13.03
CA GLN A 50 -16.21 -5.79 -13.34
C GLN A 50 -17.21 -5.00 -14.18
N THR A 51 -17.61 -5.56 -15.31
CA THR A 51 -18.58 -4.94 -16.22
C THR A 51 -19.72 -5.90 -16.49
N GLU A 52 -20.88 -5.60 -15.91
CA GLU A 52 -22.11 -6.35 -16.13
C GLU A 52 -22.72 -6.01 -17.48
N SER A 53 -23.08 -7.04 -18.23
CA SER A 53 -23.60 -6.94 -19.60
C SER A 53 -24.72 -7.97 -19.81
N GLN A 54 -25.77 -7.83 -18.98
CA GLN A 54 -26.90 -8.75 -18.93
C GLN A 54 -27.53 -8.98 -20.31
N GLY A 55 -27.81 -10.24 -20.62
CA GLY A 55 -28.41 -10.65 -21.89
C GLY A 55 -27.42 -10.92 -23.04
N LEU A 56 -26.12 -10.64 -22.86
CA LEU A 56 -25.08 -11.04 -23.81
C LEU A 56 -24.58 -12.46 -23.53
N SER A 57 -24.36 -13.23 -24.60
CA SER A 57 -23.62 -14.50 -24.50
C SER A 57 -22.14 -14.25 -24.17
N ALA A 58 -21.43 -15.25 -23.65
CA ALA A 58 -20.03 -15.10 -23.27
C ALA A 58 -19.14 -14.59 -24.43
N GLU A 59 -19.37 -15.08 -25.66
CA GLU A 59 -18.65 -14.64 -26.86
C GLU A 59 -18.97 -13.19 -27.24
N GLN A 60 -20.21 -12.75 -27.03
CA GLN A 60 -20.60 -11.35 -27.25
C GLN A 60 -20.01 -10.42 -26.20
N VAL A 61 -19.91 -10.86 -24.94
CA VAL A 61 -19.23 -10.12 -23.87
C VAL A 61 -17.75 -9.96 -24.19
N GLU A 62 -17.07 -11.03 -24.62
CA GLU A 62 -15.64 -10.96 -24.98
C GLU A 62 -15.40 -9.95 -26.10
N ASN A 63 -16.15 -10.06 -27.19
CA ASN A 63 -15.92 -9.22 -28.37
C ASN A 63 -16.36 -7.77 -28.19
N ASN A 64 -17.50 -7.52 -27.52
CA ASN A 64 -18.08 -6.18 -27.42
C ASN A 64 -17.64 -5.41 -26.17
N VAL A 65 -17.21 -6.10 -25.11
CA VAL A 65 -16.91 -5.48 -23.81
C VAL A 65 -15.45 -5.74 -23.42
N THR A 66 -15.05 -7.01 -23.30
CA THR A 66 -13.75 -7.38 -22.74
C THR A 66 -12.58 -6.94 -23.63
N ARG A 67 -12.58 -7.25 -24.93
CA ARG A 67 -11.48 -6.91 -25.86
C ARG A 67 -11.24 -5.40 -26.02
N PRO A 68 -12.29 -4.56 -26.19
CA PRO A 68 -12.08 -3.12 -26.19
C PRO A 68 -11.46 -2.62 -24.88
N LEU A 69 -11.98 -3.06 -23.72
CA LEU A 69 -11.47 -2.64 -22.41
C LEU A 69 -10.01 -3.08 -22.20
N GLU A 70 -9.68 -4.33 -22.54
CA GLU A 70 -8.31 -4.83 -22.51
C GLU A 70 -7.37 -3.97 -23.35
N SER A 71 -7.79 -3.61 -24.57
CA SER A 71 -6.97 -2.78 -25.47
C SER A 71 -6.69 -1.39 -24.89
N TYR A 72 -7.66 -0.79 -24.18
CA TYR A 72 -7.46 0.49 -23.48
C TYR A 72 -6.57 0.35 -22.24
N LEU A 73 -6.73 -0.73 -21.48
CA LEU A 73 -5.98 -0.98 -20.24
C LEU A 73 -4.54 -1.43 -20.51
N ALA A 74 -4.28 -2.08 -21.64
CA ALA A 74 -2.93 -2.47 -22.07
C ALA A 74 -1.98 -1.28 -22.26
N ALA A 75 -2.50 -0.06 -22.42
CA ALA A 75 -1.70 1.16 -22.55
C ALA A 75 -1.27 1.76 -21.19
N ILE A 76 -1.67 1.17 -20.06
CA ILE A 76 -1.33 1.69 -18.73
C ILE A 76 0.16 1.44 -18.42
N PRO A 77 0.95 2.48 -18.10
CA PRO A 77 2.35 2.30 -17.74
C PRO A 77 2.48 1.64 -16.35
N ASN A 78 3.51 0.78 -16.19
CA ASN A 78 3.83 0.03 -14.96
C ASN A 78 2.80 -1.05 -14.57
N MET A 79 2.18 -1.69 -15.55
CA MET A 79 1.35 -2.89 -15.34
C MET A 79 2.17 -4.16 -15.56
N ASP A 80 2.20 -5.07 -14.57
CA ASP A 80 2.97 -6.32 -14.66
C ASP A 80 2.25 -7.39 -15.50
N TYR A 81 0.96 -7.61 -15.24
CA TYR A 81 0.12 -8.55 -15.95
C TYR A 81 -1.31 -8.03 -16.02
N LEU A 82 -2.04 -8.45 -17.05
CA LEU A 82 -3.46 -8.23 -17.24
C LEU A 82 -4.12 -9.58 -17.47
N ARG A 83 -5.22 -9.85 -16.78
CA ARG A 83 -6.03 -11.05 -16.96
C ARG A 83 -7.48 -10.66 -17.16
N SER A 84 -8.12 -11.27 -18.15
CA SER A 84 -9.54 -11.06 -18.44
C SER A 84 -10.29 -12.38 -18.45
N GLU A 85 -11.49 -12.39 -17.87
CA GLU A 85 -12.44 -13.49 -17.93
C GLU A 85 -13.81 -12.98 -18.38
N SER A 86 -14.37 -13.62 -19.40
CA SER A 86 -15.69 -13.28 -19.95
C SER A 86 -16.64 -14.45 -19.73
N ILE A 87 -17.72 -14.20 -18.99
CA ILE A 87 -18.82 -15.15 -18.81
C ILE A 87 -20.12 -14.52 -19.33
N ALA A 88 -21.16 -15.33 -19.50
CA ALA A 88 -22.46 -14.81 -19.95
C ALA A 88 -22.95 -13.72 -18.98
N GLY A 89 -23.16 -12.51 -19.49
CA GLY A 89 -23.61 -11.37 -18.70
C GLY A 89 -22.56 -10.64 -17.86
N LEU A 90 -21.29 -11.05 -17.84
CA LEU A 90 -20.26 -10.41 -17.00
C LEU A 90 -18.85 -10.49 -17.62
N SER A 91 -18.14 -9.37 -17.61
CA SER A 91 -16.71 -9.27 -17.90
C SER A 91 -15.94 -8.91 -16.63
N VAL A 92 -14.87 -9.64 -16.33
CA VAL A 92 -13.97 -9.36 -15.19
C VAL A 92 -12.56 -9.19 -15.72
N ILE A 93 -11.94 -8.05 -15.45
CA ILE A 93 -10.54 -7.74 -15.81
C ILE A 93 -9.78 -7.47 -14.52
N THR A 94 -8.57 -8.02 -14.40
CA THR A 94 -7.69 -7.93 -13.22
C THR A 94 -6.27 -7.59 -13.63
#